data_AF-A0A317Y5R2-F1
#
_entry.id   AF-A0A317Y5R2-F1
#
_cell.length_a   1.000
_cell.length_b   1.000
_cell.length_c   1.000
_cell.angle_alpha   90.00
_cell.angle_beta   90.00
_cell.angle_gamma   90.00
#
_symmetry.space_group_name_H-M   'P 1'
#
loop_
_entity.id
_entity.type
_entity.pdbx_description
1 polymer ?
#
loop_
_entity_poly.entity_id
_entity_poly.type
_entity_poly.pdbx_seq_one_letter_code
_entity_poly.pdbx_strand_id
1 'polypeptide(L)'
;MGFERVELRCPRDLDPRPSWTLGDVLAELDALDATRRAAPPTPLKQPPHWVNGVGTREKAFVMRVDGYDEDDLEDEDDGTSAGKSRALMAKGARFSCNDLQSSDSEDELDGQVTPYNLMEKRDLAKSILLELESEHHLKVQEEVRSKLALLEVCHQNEIHRTISAFARLQKYAESRKEIDRRLDVHFQRRMYGFSRCLLHFLKFPLQFL
;
A
#
# COMPACT_ATOMS: atom_id res chain seq x y z
N MET A 1 26.94 39.60 -5.65
CA MET A 1 26.01 38.46 -5.87
C MET A 1 24.92 38.97 -6.79
N GLY A 2 25.03 38.68 -8.09
CA GLY A 2 24.08 39.13 -9.10
C GLY A 2 22.92 38.14 -9.22
N PHE A 3 21.70 38.66 -9.39
CA PHE A 3 20.54 37.84 -9.71
C PHE A 3 20.39 37.80 -11.23
N GLU A 4 20.39 36.60 -11.80
CA GLU A 4 20.17 36.41 -13.23
C GLU A 4 18.68 36.19 -13.46
N ARG A 5 18.05 37.10 -14.22
CA ARG A 5 16.62 37.03 -14.54
C ARG A 5 16.41 35.95 -15.60
N VAL A 6 15.98 34.77 -15.19
CA VAL A 6 15.59 33.69 -16.10
C VAL A 6 14.21 34.01 -16.67
N GLU A 7 14.18 34.54 -17.89
CA GLU A 7 12.93 34.67 -18.65
C GLU A 7 12.57 33.32 -19.28
N LEU A 8 11.48 32.71 -18.78
CA LEU A 8 10.85 31.59 -19.44
C LEU A 8 10.33 32.06 -20.80
N ARG A 9 10.87 31.51 -21.88
CA ARG A 9 10.30 31.70 -23.21
C ARG A 9 8.99 30.94 -23.29
N CYS A 10 7.89 31.60 -22.94
CA CYS A 10 6.57 31.13 -23.30
C CYS A 10 6.46 31.16 -24.84
N PRO A 11 6.13 30.05 -25.50
CA PRO A 11 5.77 30.08 -26.93
C PRO A 11 4.61 31.07 -27.09
N ARG A 12 4.81 32.12 -27.89
CA ARG A 12 3.86 33.23 -28.04
C ARG A 12 2.63 32.86 -28.86
N ASP A 13 2.63 31.67 -29.45
CA ASP A 13 1.67 31.25 -30.48
C ASP A 13 0.73 30.12 -30.02
N LEU A 14 0.71 29.79 -28.73
CA LEU A 14 -0.32 28.90 -28.19
C LEU A 14 -1.61 29.71 -28.02
N ASP A 15 -2.58 29.47 -28.90
CA ASP A 15 -3.92 30.02 -28.76
C ASP A 15 -4.46 29.68 -27.36
N PRO A 16 -4.82 30.67 -26.52
CA PRO A 16 -5.32 30.42 -25.18
C PRO A 16 -6.70 29.73 -25.17
N ARG A 17 -7.39 29.63 -26.32
CA ARG A 17 -8.65 28.90 -26.47
C ARG A 17 -8.68 28.14 -27.79
N PRO A 18 -7.91 27.05 -27.88
CA PRO A 18 -7.91 26.31 -29.12
C PRO A 18 -9.27 25.61 -29.26
N SER A 19 -9.90 25.74 -30.43
CA SER A 19 -11.22 25.19 -30.73
C SER A 19 -11.15 23.68 -30.97
N TRP A 20 -10.65 22.92 -29.99
CA TRP A 20 -10.57 21.47 -30.09
C TRP A 20 -11.97 20.88 -30.02
N THR A 21 -12.33 20.17 -31.09
CA THR A 21 -13.44 19.23 -31.03
C THR A 21 -12.93 17.91 -30.46
N LEU A 22 -13.85 17.06 -29.96
CA LEU A 22 -13.49 15.71 -29.51
C LEU A 22 -12.77 14.90 -30.61
N GLY A 23 -13.11 15.15 -31.87
CA GLY A 23 -12.45 14.52 -33.02
C GLY A 23 -10.98 14.90 -33.14
N ASP A 24 -10.63 16.16 -32.86
CA ASP A 24 -9.26 16.66 -32.94
C ASP A 24 -8.38 16.03 -31.85
N VAL A 25 -8.93 15.89 -30.64
CA VAL A 25 -8.23 15.25 -29.50
C VAL A 25 -7.98 13.77 -29.79
N LEU A 26 -8.98 13.06 -30.33
CA LEU A 26 -8.82 11.65 -30.70
C LEU A 26 -7.79 11.47 -31.82
N ALA A 27 -7.81 12.36 -32.82
CA ALA A 27 -6.83 12.33 -33.91
C ALA A 27 -5.40 12.61 -33.43
N GLU A 28 -5.21 13.54 -32.49
CA GLU A 28 -3.90 13.79 -31.89
C GLU A 28 -3.41 12.57 -31.08
N LEU A 29 -4.29 11.97 -30.27
CA LEU A 29 -3.96 10.76 -29.51
C LEU A 29 -3.57 9.60 -30.42
N ASP A 30 -4.31 9.37 -31.50
CA ASP A 30 -3.99 8.36 -32.50
C ASP A 30 -2.63 8.64 -33.19
N ALA A 31 -2.32 9.92 -33.48
CA ALA A 31 -1.03 10.31 -34.05
C ALA A 31 0.13 10.10 -33.06
N LEU A 32 -0.07 10.40 -31.78
CA LEU A 32 0.92 10.14 -30.72
C LEU A 32 1.16 8.65 -30.52
N ASP A 33 0.11 7.84 -30.54
CA ASP A 33 0.23 6.39 -30.41
C ASP A 33 0.88 5.76 -31.65
N ALA A 34 0.57 6.26 -32.86
CA ALA A 34 1.27 5.86 -34.07
C ALA A 34 2.76 6.20 -34.01
N THR A 35 3.10 7.40 -33.50
CA THR A 35 4.50 7.82 -33.31
C THR A 35 5.22 6.94 -32.29
N ARG A 36 4.55 6.60 -31.18
CA ARG A 36 5.09 5.70 -30.15
C ARG A 36 5.36 4.29 -30.68
N ARG A 37 4.48 3.77 -31.54
CA ARG A 37 4.64 2.45 -32.16
C ARG A 37 5.70 2.44 -33.25
N ALA A 38 5.87 3.55 -33.98
CA ALA A 38 6.87 3.70 -35.03
C ALA A 38 8.28 3.99 -34.48
N ALA A 39 8.37 4.52 -33.25
CA ALA A 39 9.64 4.73 -32.59
C ALA A 39 10.32 3.38 -32.29
N PRO A 40 11.54 3.13 -32.79
CA PRO A 40 12.30 1.94 -32.40
C PRO A 40 12.54 1.96 -30.88
N PRO A 41 12.57 0.81 -30.19
CA PRO A 41 12.82 0.77 -28.76
C PRO A 41 14.19 1.38 -28.48
N THR A 42 14.20 2.63 -28.05
CA THR A 42 15.42 3.28 -27.59
C THR A 42 15.93 2.48 -26.39
N PRO A 43 17.14 1.89 -26.43
CA PRO A 43 17.70 1.26 -25.25
C PRO A 43 17.70 2.30 -24.13
N LEU A 44 17.22 1.88 -22.95
CA LEU A 44 17.21 2.71 -21.74
C LEU A 44 18.60 3.32 -21.58
N LYS A 45 18.73 4.62 -21.85
CA LYS A 45 19.97 5.34 -21.63
C LYS A 45 20.31 5.12 -20.16
N GLN A 46 21.48 4.54 -19.90
CA GLN A 46 22.01 4.44 -18.55
C GLN A 46 21.91 5.83 -17.89
N PRO A 47 21.51 5.89 -16.61
CA PRO A 47 21.47 7.16 -15.91
C PRO A 47 22.84 7.84 -16.03
N PRO A 48 22.88 9.15 -16.32
CA PRO A 48 24.13 9.86 -16.52
C PRO A 48 25.05 9.70 -15.30
N HIS A 49 26.35 9.59 -15.55
CA HIS A 49 27.40 9.22 -14.60
C HIS A 49 27.43 10.01 -13.27
N TRP A 50 26.79 11.19 -13.20
CA TRP A 50 26.73 11.99 -11.96
C TRP A 50 25.88 11.38 -10.84
N VAL A 51 25.09 10.33 -11.12
CA VAL A 51 24.30 9.62 -10.08
C VAL A 51 25.19 8.72 -9.20
N ASN A 52 26.41 8.39 -9.63
CA ASN A 52 27.39 7.66 -8.82
C ASN A 52 28.33 8.64 -8.10
N GLY A 53 27.73 9.51 -7.29
CA GLY A 53 28.43 10.47 -6.43
C GLY A 53 28.07 10.22 -4.97
N VAL A 54 29.03 9.69 -4.23
CA VAL A 54 29.07 9.53 -2.77
C VAL A 54 28.34 10.66 -2.01
N GLY A 55 27.37 10.29 -1.18
CA GLY A 55 27.26 10.90 0.15
C GLY A 55 26.33 12.10 0.37
N THR A 56 25.33 12.38 -0.46
CA THR A 56 24.26 13.32 -0.07
C THR A 56 22.89 12.71 -0.32
N ARG A 57 22.19 12.36 0.77
CA ARG A 57 20.77 11.98 0.76
C ARG A 57 19.99 13.01 -0.06
N GLU A 58 19.51 12.60 -1.23
CA GLU A 58 18.52 13.36 -2.00
C GLU A 58 17.22 13.32 -1.18
N LYS A 59 17.02 14.37 -0.38
CA LYS A 59 15.77 14.56 0.37
C LYS A 59 14.72 15.01 -0.64
N ALA A 60 13.71 14.18 -0.89
CA ALA A 60 12.49 14.63 -1.53
C ALA A 60 11.95 15.85 -0.77
N PHE A 61 11.49 16.88 -1.50
CA PHE A 61 10.92 18.07 -0.90
C PHE A 61 9.63 17.69 -0.16
N VAL A 62 9.69 17.69 1.18
CA VAL A 62 8.52 17.53 2.05
C VAL A 62 8.00 18.91 2.39
N MET A 63 6.79 19.24 1.92
CA MET A 63 6.09 20.46 2.30
C MET A 63 5.63 20.32 3.75
N ARG A 64 6.23 21.10 4.66
CA ARG A 64 5.77 21.20 6.04
C ARG A 64 4.73 22.30 6.11
N VAL A 65 3.58 21.98 6.70
CA VAL A 65 2.52 22.94 7.00
C VAL A 65 2.81 23.43 8.41
N ASP A 66 3.20 24.70 8.54
CA ASP A 66 3.44 25.31 9.85
C ASP A 66 2.07 25.57 10.51
N GLY A 67 1.65 24.61 11.32
CA GLY A 67 0.38 24.62 12.04
C GLY A 67 0.58 24.16 13.47
N TYR A 68 1.15 25.05 14.29
CA TYR A 68 1.24 25.03 15.75
C TYR A 68 2.16 23.97 16.40
N ASP A 69 3.22 24.51 17.02
CA ASP A 69 4.08 23.91 18.04
C ASP A 69 3.25 23.38 19.21
N GLU A 70 3.49 22.15 19.67
CA GLU A 70 3.47 21.78 21.09
C GLU A 70 4.02 20.35 21.27
N ASP A 71 5.26 20.34 21.77
CA ASP A 71 5.88 19.40 22.71
C ASP A 71 6.22 17.97 22.27
N ASP A 72 7.48 17.87 21.88
CA ASP A 72 8.42 16.76 22.09
C ASP A 72 8.37 16.28 23.56
N LEU A 73 7.76 15.13 23.81
CA LEU A 73 7.96 14.35 25.03
C LEU A 73 8.25 12.91 24.63
N GLU A 74 9.55 12.62 24.50
CA GLU A 74 10.10 11.28 24.63
C GLU A 74 9.86 10.79 26.06
N ASP A 75 9.13 9.68 26.23
CA ASP A 75 9.25 8.83 27.41
C ASP A 75 9.10 7.37 26.96
N GLU A 76 10.22 6.64 26.98
CA GLU A 76 10.22 5.20 27.13
C GLU A 76 9.76 4.86 28.55
N ASP A 77 8.80 3.94 28.72
CA ASP A 77 8.92 2.79 29.64
C ASP A 77 7.68 1.87 29.58
N ASP A 78 8.00 0.60 29.82
CA ASP A 78 7.28 -0.62 30.16
C ASP A 78 5.80 -0.55 30.63
N GLY A 79 5.09 -1.65 30.36
CA GLY A 79 4.01 -2.08 31.26
C GLY A 79 2.67 -2.39 30.62
N THR A 80 2.49 -3.65 30.26
CA THR A 80 1.40 -4.53 30.75
C THR A 80 0.05 -3.90 31.14
N SER A 81 -1.01 -4.42 30.50
CA SER A 81 -2.31 -4.76 31.10
C SER A 81 -3.31 -3.64 31.51
N ALA A 82 -4.54 -3.87 31.03
CA ALA A 82 -5.83 -3.53 31.65
C ALA A 82 -6.31 -2.07 31.57
N GLY A 83 -7.12 -1.84 30.53
CA GLY A 83 -8.49 -1.34 30.65
C GLY A 83 -8.78 -0.22 31.65
N LYS A 84 -9.11 0.96 31.12
CA LYS A 84 -10.20 1.79 31.65
C LYS A 84 -10.56 2.88 30.63
N SER A 85 -11.75 2.74 30.07
CA SER A 85 -12.55 3.83 29.52
C SER A 85 -12.51 5.03 30.45
N ARG A 86 -11.81 6.10 30.03
CA ARG A 86 -11.83 7.39 30.71
C ARG A 86 -12.45 8.43 29.80
N ALA A 87 -13.78 8.50 29.92
CA ALA A 87 -14.55 9.66 29.51
C ALA A 87 -13.94 10.92 30.13
N LEU A 88 -13.62 11.90 29.29
CA LEU A 88 -13.34 13.27 29.72
C LEU A 88 -14.39 14.18 29.07
N MET A 89 -15.51 14.31 29.79
CA MET A 89 -16.45 15.41 29.66
C MET A 89 -15.68 16.71 29.90
N ALA A 90 -15.31 17.42 28.83
CA ALA A 90 -14.77 18.77 28.92
C ALA A 90 -15.92 19.76 29.15
N LYS A 91 -16.04 20.17 30.43
CA LYS A 91 -16.55 21.43 30.95
C LYS A 91 -17.40 22.29 29.99
N GLY A 92 -18.69 22.35 30.31
CA GLY A 92 -19.64 23.30 29.73
C GLY A 92 -19.20 24.75 29.91
N ALA A 93 -19.08 25.45 28.77
CA ALA A 93 -19.18 26.90 28.72
C ALA A 93 -20.67 27.26 28.87
N ARG A 94 -21.02 27.91 29.98
CA ARG A 94 -22.34 28.51 30.19
C ARG A 94 -22.37 29.79 29.37
N PHE A 95 -23.07 29.78 28.24
CA PHE A 95 -23.42 31.03 27.56
C PHE A 95 -24.40 31.80 28.45
N SER A 96 -23.93 32.93 28.99
CA SER A 96 -24.77 33.88 29.69
C SER A 96 -25.48 34.75 28.65
N CYS A 97 -26.69 34.36 28.25
CA CYS A 97 -27.60 35.25 27.53
C CYS A 97 -28.18 36.25 28.53
N ASN A 98 -27.49 37.36 28.73
CA ASN A 98 -28.03 38.47 29.51
C ASN A 98 -27.59 39.76 28.83
N ASP A 99 -28.24 40.11 27.72
CA ASP A 99 -28.38 41.49 27.19
C ASP A 99 -29.23 41.52 25.91
N LEU A 100 -30.46 41.03 25.99
CA LEU A 100 -31.52 41.44 25.07
C LEU A 100 -32.63 42.07 25.89
N GLN A 101 -32.37 43.28 26.37
CA GLN A 101 -33.46 44.18 26.74
C GLN A 101 -34.23 44.47 25.44
N SER A 102 -35.42 43.88 25.35
CA SER A 102 -36.42 44.21 24.34
C SER A 102 -36.80 45.68 24.52
N SER A 103 -36.18 46.57 23.72
CA SER A 103 -36.73 47.89 23.46
C SER A 103 -37.89 47.68 22.49
N ASP A 104 -39.09 47.78 23.03
CA ASP A 104 -40.33 47.86 22.27
C ASP A 104 -40.37 49.24 21.62
N SER A 105 -39.85 49.34 20.39
CA SER A 105 -40.01 50.52 19.55
C SER A 105 -40.79 50.09 18.31
N GLU A 106 -42.10 50.32 18.40
CA GLU A 106 -43.01 50.46 17.29
C GLU A 106 -42.46 51.49 16.29
N ASP A 107 -42.06 51.03 15.11
CA ASP A 107 -42.00 51.91 13.94
C ASP A 107 -42.36 51.07 12.71
N GLU A 108 -43.53 51.41 12.15
CA GLU A 108 -44.00 50.90 10.87
C GLU A 108 -42.98 51.28 9.79
N LEU A 109 -42.29 50.29 9.23
CA LEU A 109 -41.54 50.48 8.01
C LEU A 109 -41.98 49.45 6.98
N ASP A 110 -42.79 49.94 6.05
CA ASP A 110 -43.08 49.37 4.74
C ASP A 110 -41.75 49.03 4.05
N GLY A 111 -41.30 47.81 4.28
CA GLY A 111 -40.01 47.30 3.84
C GLY A 111 -40.23 46.00 3.11
N GLN A 112 -40.39 46.10 1.80
CA GLN A 112 -40.41 44.99 0.85
C GLN A 112 -39.45 43.89 1.30
N VAL A 113 -40.00 42.77 1.78
CA VAL A 113 -39.24 41.58 2.19
C VAL A 113 -38.61 40.99 0.94
N THR A 114 -37.43 41.47 0.55
CA THR A 114 -36.58 40.77 -0.40
C THR A 114 -36.22 39.44 0.23
N PRO A 115 -36.60 38.29 -0.34
CA PRO A 115 -36.28 37.01 0.24
C PRO A 115 -34.76 36.84 0.16
N TYR A 116 -34.12 36.96 1.32
CA TYR A 116 -32.71 36.64 1.50
C TYR A 116 -32.55 35.15 1.18
N ASN A 117 -32.16 34.82 -0.04
CA ASN A 117 -31.74 33.47 -0.38
C ASN A 117 -30.38 33.26 0.31
N LEU A 118 -30.44 32.87 1.59
CA LEU A 118 -29.28 32.67 2.49
C LEU A 118 -28.35 31.54 2.03
N MET A 119 -28.77 30.74 1.05
CA MET A 119 -27.92 29.80 0.34
C MET A 119 -28.13 29.97 -1.16
N GLU A 120 -27.03 29.93 -1.91
CA GLU A 120 -27.04 29.83 -3.36
C GLU A 120 -27.92 28.64 -3.78
N LYS A 121 -28.86 28.87 -4.71
CA LYS A 121 -29.69 27.80 -5.25
C LYS A 121 -28.76 26.81 -5.95
N ARG A 122 -28.57 25.64 -5.34
CA ARG A 122 -27.79 24.55 -5.94
C ARG A 122 -28.40 24.19 -7.30
N ASP A 123 -27.58 24.23 -8.35
CA ASP A 123 -27.98 23.69 -9.66
C ASP A 123 -28.32 22.21 -9.51
N LEU A 124 -29.57 21.85 -9.77
CA LEU A 124 -30.06 20.48 -9.67
C LEU A 124 -29.22 19.51 -10.53
N ALA A 125 -28.85 19.94 -11.74
CA ALA A 125 -27.99 19.15 -12.62
C ALA A 125 -26.61 18.90 -12.02
N LYS A 126 -26.00 19.90 -11.36
CA LYS A 126 -24.71 19.73 -10.67
C LYS A 126 -24.83 18.79 -9.48
N SER A 127 -25.94 18.86 -8.73
CA SER A 127 -26.20 17.95 -7.61
C SER A 127 -26.28 16.49 -8.07
N ILE A 128 -27.04 16.22 -9.14
CA ILE A 128 -27.20 14.88 -9.70
C ILE A 128 -25.86 14.34 -10.20
N LEU A 129 -25.05 15.16 -10.89
CA LEU A 129 -23.75 14.73 -11.39
C LEU A 129 -22.77 14.38 -10.25
N LEU A 130 -22.75 15.18 -9.18
CA LEU A 130 -21.91 14.91 -8.01
C LEU A 130 -22.33 13.63 -7.28
N GLU A 131 -23.63 13.38 -7.18
CA GLU A 131 -24.15 12.15 -6.59
C GLU A 131 -23.73 10.92 -7.42
N LEU A 132 -23.92 10.96 -8.73
CA LEU A 132 -23.48 9.90 -9.65
C LEU A 132 -21.96 9.65 -9.61
N GLU A 133 -21.15 10.71 -9.54
CA GLU A 133 -19.71 10.61 -9.41
C GLU A 133 -19.32 9.92 -8.08
N SER A 134 -19.99 10.31 -6.98
CA SER A 134 -19.75 9.71 -5.67
C SER A 134 -20.15 8.22 -5.62
N GLU A 135 -21.27 7.84 -6.25
CA GLU A 135 -21.72 6.45 -6.36
C GLU A 135 -20.73 5.62 -7.17
N HIS A 136 -20.26 6.15 -8.30
CA HIS A 136 -19.26 5.48 -9.12
C HIS A 136 -17.96 5.26 -8.33
N HIS A 137 -17.49 6.28 -7.61
CA HIS A 137 -16.29 6.15 -6.78
C HIS A 137 -16.46 5.08 -5.70
N LEU A 138 -17.60 5.08 -5.00
CA LEU A 138 -17.92 4.09 -3.97
C LEU A 138 -17.97 2.67 -4.56
N LYS A 139 -18.56 2.51 -5.75
CA LYS A 139 -18.65 1.20 -6.43
C LYS A 139 -17.27 0.68 -6.81
N VAL A 140 -16.41 1.52 -7.38
CA VAL A 140 -15.03 1.15 -7.72
C VAL A 140 -14.27 0.76 -6.46
N GLN A 141 -14.41 1.54 -5.38
CA GLN A 141 -13.77 1.26 -4.10
C GLN A 141 -14.22 -0.10 -3.54
N GLU A 142 -15.51 -0.39 -3.57
CA GLU A 142 -16.05 -1.67 -3.10
C GLU A 142 -15.58 -2.84 -3.96
N GLU A 143 -15.50 -2.67 -5.28
CA GLU A 143 -14.99 -3.70 -6.18
C GLU A 143 -13.50 -4.00 -5.90
N VAL A 144 -12.69 -2.97 -5.67
CA VAL A 144 -11.28 -3.15 -5.27
C VAL A 144 -11.20 -3.87 -3.92
N ARG A 145 -12.00 -3.47 -2.94
CA ARG A 145 -12.05 -4.13 -1.62
C ARG A 145 -12.45 -5.60 -1.73
N SER A 146 -13.46 -5.90 -2.54
CA SER A 146 -13.94 -7.26 -2.80
C SER A 146 -12.87 -8.12 -3.47
N LYS A 147 -12.20 -7.59 -4.50
CA LYS A 147 -11.11 -8.29 -5.20
C LYS A 147 -9.92 -8.56 -4.27
N LEU A 148 -9.55 -7.59 -3.43
CA LEU A 148 -8.49 -7.76 -2.43
C LEU A 148 -8.86 -8.85 -1.41
N ALA A 149 -10.09 -8.86 -0.91
CA ALA A 149 -10.56 -9.89 0.02
C ALA A 149 -10.54 -11.29 -0.61
N LEU A 150 -10.96 -11.41 -1.87
CA LEU A 150 -10.89 -12.68 -2.61
C LEU A 150 -9.45 -13.14 -2.82
N LEU A 151 -8.56 -12.22 -3.19
CA LEU A 151 -7.14 -12.51 -3.39
C LEU A 151 -6.47 -12.99 -2.10
N GLU A 152 -6.77 -12.35 -0.97
CA GLU A 152 -6.28 -12.75 0.35
C GLU A 152 -6.69 -14.19 0.69
N VAL A 153 -7.98 -14.51 0.53
CA VAL A 153 -8.48 -15.88 0.77
C VAL A 153 -7.81 -16.90 -0.15
N CYS A 154 -7.64 -16.56 -1.44
CA CYS A 154 -6.96 -17.42 -2.40
C CYS A 154 -5.50 -17.67 -1.99
N HIS A 155 -4.80 -16.61 -1.55
CA HIS A 155 -3.42 -16.70 -1.10
C HIS A 155 -3.28 -17.60 0.14
N GLN A 156 -4.15 -17.41 1.14
CA GLN A 156 -4.18 -18.25 2.33
C GLN A 156 -4.46 -19.71 2.01
N ASN A 157 -5.35 -19.98 1.06
CA ASN A 157 -5.63 -21.35 0.60
C ASN A 157 -4.37 -21.99 -0.02
N GLU A 158 -3.64 -21.25 -0.85
CA GLU A 158 -2.41 -21.74 -1.47
C GLU A 158 -1.28 -21.97 -0.45
N ILE A 159 -1.13 -21.07 0.54
CA ILE A 159 -0.24 -21.30 1.69
C ILE A 159 -0.63 -22.61 2.40
N HIS A 160 -1.91 -22.82 2.69
CA HIS A 160 -2.34 -24.04 3.38
C HIS A 160 -2.08 -25.31 2.57
N ARG A 161 -2.33 -25.27 1.25
CA ARG A 161 -2.04 -26.38 0.32
C ARG A 161 -0.55 -26.70 0.27
N THR A 162 0.30 -25.69 0.15
CA THR A 162 1.75 -25.86 0.10
C THR A 162 2.30 -26.42 1.41
N ILE A 163 1.84 -25.91 2.56
CA ILE A 163 2.20 -26.46 3.88
C ILE A 163 1.81 -27.94 3.99
N SER A 164 0.58 -28.28 3.58
CA SER A 164 0.07 -29.66 3.64
C SER A 164 0.79 -30.59 2.66
N ALA A 165 1.16 -30.11 1.47
CA ALA A 165 2.00 -30.86 0.53
C ALA A 165 3.40 -31.09 1.11
N PHE A 166 4.01 -30.06 1.69
CA PHE A 166 5.31 -30.16 2.32
C PHE A 166 5.33 -31.15 3.48
N ALA A 167 4.34 -31.11 4.37
CA ALA A 167 4.21 -32.06 5.48
C ALA A 167 4.15 -33.53 4.99
N ARG A 168 3.43 -33.79 3.89
CA ARG A 168 3.38 -35.12 3.27
C ARG A 168 4.73 -35.55 2.72
N LEU A 169 5.44 -34.64 2.04
CA LEU A 169 6.77 -34.92 1.51
C LEU A 169 7.79 -35.17 2.63
N GLN A 170 7.73 -34.40 3.71
CA GLN A 170 8.59 -34.61 4.87
C GLN A 170 8.36 -35.99 5.49
N LYS A 171 7.10 -36.37 5.71
CA LYS A 171 6.75 -37.71 6.22
C LYS A 171 7.27 -38.82 5.31
N TYR A 172 7.14 -38.65 3.99
CA TYR A 172 7.68 -39.60 3.03
C TYR A 172 9.21 -39.69 3.09
N ALA A 173 9.90 -38.55 3.17
CA ALA A 173 11.35 -38.49 3.28
C ALA A 173 11.85 -39.15 4.58
N GLU A 174 11.19 -38.91 5.70
CA GLU A 174 11.49 -39.57 6.99
C GLU A 174 11.26 -41.08 6.91
N SER A 175 10.15 -41.52 6.30
CA SER A 175 9.88 -42.95 6.08
C SER A 175 10.96 -43.61 5.21
N ARG A 176 11.44 -42.93 4.16
CA ARG A 176 12.54 -43.42 3.33
C ARG A 176 13.84 -43.55 4.12
N LYS A 177 14.19 -42.54 4.93
CA LYS A 177 15.37 -42.59 5.80
C LYS A 177 15.29 -43.73 6.82
N GLU A 178 14.11 -43.99 7.37
CA GLU A 178 13.90 -45.10 8.31
C GLU A 178 14.07 -46.46 7.64
N ILE A 179 13.57 -46.64 6.41
CA ILE A 179 13.80 -47.86 5.64
C ILE A 179 15.30 -48.07 5.38
N ASP A 180 16.01 -47.02 4.99
CA ASP A 180 17.45 -47.06 4.73
C ASP A 180 18.25 -47.46 5.99
N ARG A 181 17.93 -46.86 7.14
CA ARG A 181 18.50 -47.24 8.45
C ARG A 181 18.27 -48.72 8.77
N ARG A 182 17.07 -49.24 8.51
CA ARG A 182 16.77 -50.67 8.74
C ARG A 182 17.62 -51.57 7.85
N LEU A 183 17.74 -51.23 6.57
CA LEU A 183 18.58 -51.97 5.63
C LEU A 183 20.04 -51.94 6.05
N ASP A 184 20.57 -50.78 6.45
CA ASP A 184 21.94 -50.65 6.94
C ASP A 184 22.20 -51.54 8.16
N VAL A 185 21.30 -51.55 9.14
CA VAL A 185 21.40 -52.47 10.30
C VAL A 185 21.40 -53.93 9.86
N HIS A 186 20.56 -54.32 8.89
CA HIS A 186 20.56 -55.68 8.34
C HIS A 186 21.90 -56.02 7.66
N PHE A 187 22.45 -55.10 6.86
CA PHE A 187 23.75 -55.29 6.20
C PHE A 187 24.89 -55.38 7.19
N GLN A 188 24.95 -54.49 8.18
CA GLN A 188 25.93 -54.52 9.25
C GLN A 188 25.92 -55.88 9.97
N ARG A 189 24.74 -56.35 10.42
CA ARG A 189 24.62 -57.67 11.07
C ARG A 189 25.14 -58.81 10.19
N ARG A 190 24.83 -58.78 8.88
CA ARG A 190 25.31 -59.80 7.93
C ARG A 190 26.83 -59.72 7.73
N MET A 191 27.39 -58.52 7.59
CA MET A 191 28.83 -58.32 7.46
C MET A 191 29.58 -58.77 8.72
N TYR A 192 29.13 -58.40 9.91
CA TYR A 192 29.74 -58.85 11.16
C TYR A 192 29.64 -60.36 11.34
N GLY A 193 28.51 -60.97 10.96
CA GLY A 193 28.34 -62.43 10.98
C GLY A 193 29.29 -63.13 10.01
N PHE A 194 29.40 -62.64 8.78
CA PHE A 194 30.32 -63.16 7.77
C PHE A 194 31.78 -63.03 8.22
N SER A 195 32.20 -61.85 8.69
CA SER A 195 33.54 -61.62 9.21
C SER A 195 33.86 -62.53 10.40
N ARG A 196 32.91 -62.77 11.31
CA ARG A 196 33.10 -63.68 12.45
C ARG A 196 33.24 -65.14 12.02
N CYS A 197 32.43 -65.60 11.06
CA CYS A 197 32.57 -66.93 10.48
C CYS A 197 33.90 -67.09 9.73
N LEU A 198 34.30 -66.09 8.95
CA LEU A 198 35.57 -66.10 8.22
C LEU A 198 36.76 -66.15 9.18
N LEU A 199 36.73 -65.36 10.27
CA LEU A 199 37.77 -65.36 11.30
C LEU A 199 37.87 -66.70 12.02
N HIS A 200 36.73 -67.36 12.28
CA HIS A 200 36.68 -68.70 12.86
C HIS A 200 37.27 -69.73 11.89
N PHE A 201 36.88 -69.69 10.61
CA PHE A 201 37.37 -70.60 9.58
C PHE A 201 38.86 -70.44 9.32
N LEU A 202 39.41 -69.22 9.43
CA LEU A 202 40.85 -68.94 9.32
C LEU A 202 41.65 -69.27 10.59
N LYS A 203 41.01 -69.40 11.76
CA LYS A 203 41.65 -69.84 13.02
C LYS A 203 41.73 -71.36 13.16
N PHE A 204 40.81 -72.10 12.53
CA PHE A 204 40.76 -73.56 12.58
C PHE A 204 41.89 -74.35 11.90
N PRO A 205 42.63 -73.87 10.87
CA PRO A 205 43.70 -74.64 10.25
C PRO A 205 45.00 -74.63 11.08
N LEU A 206 45.07 -73.87 12.17
CA LEU A 206 46.24 -73.80 13.06
C LEU A 206 46.19 -74.79 14.24
N GLN A 207 45.17 -75.66 14.32
CA GLN A 207 45.05 -76.66 15.39
C GLN A 207 45.20 -78.12 14.91
N PHE A 208 45.46 -78.34 13.61
CA PHE A 208 45.60 -79.67 13.00
C PHE A 208 46.93 -79.87 12.24
N LEU A 209 47.96 -79.05 12.51
CA LEU A 209 49.35 -79.33 12.15
C LEU A 209 50.23 -79.38 13.41
#